data_AF-A0A7R9WQE5-F1
#
_entry.id   AF-A0A7R9WQE5-F1
#
_cell.length_a   1.000
_cell.length_b   1.000
_cell.length_c   1.000
_cell.angle_alpha   90.00
_cell.angle_beta   90.00
_cell.angle_gamma   90.00
#
_symmetry.space_group_name_H-M   'P 1'
#
loop_
_entity.id
_entity.type
_entity.pdbx_description
1 polymer ?
#
loop_
_entity_poly.entity_id
_entity_poly.type
_entity_poly.pdbx_seq_one_letter_code
_entity_poly.pdbx_strand_id
1 'polypeptide(L)'
;VTTGKRHAGVLANSDELEQRAVKAGMRSGDLVYPMLYCPEILMDEFKSKVADMKNSVKDRSNAQASCAGHFIESHLDEAYQGGWLHVDMAGPGTKEERGTGYGVGLVLALLEAPGFEP
;
A
#
# COMPACT_ATOMS: atom_id res chain seq x y z
N VAL A 1 -8.49 -2.32 9.74
CA VAL A 1 -8.92 -1.19 10.61
C VAL A 1 -9.00 0.09 9.79
N THR A 2 -7.91 0.52 9.14
CA THR A 2 -7.82 1.74 8.31
C THR A 2 -8.83 1.81 7.16
N THR A 3 -8.82 0.86 6.22
CA THR A 3 -9.62 0.90 4.98
C THR A 3 -10.77 -0.12 4.93
N GLY A 4 -11.08 -0.74 6.08
CA GLY A 4 -12.16 -1.73 6.18
C GLY A 4 -11.81 -3.12 5.62
N LYS A 5 -12.84 -3.88 5.23
CA LYS A 5 -12.73 -5.29 4.80
C LYS A 5 -12.81 -5.49 3.28
N ARG A 6 -13.11 -4.45 2.51
CA ARG A 6 -13.33 -4.55 1.05
C ARG A 6 -12.41 -3.66 0.22
N HIS A 7 -11.76 -2.67 0.84
CA HIS A 7 -10.76 -1.84 0.17
C HIS A 7 -9.39 -2.21 0.72
N ALA A 8 -8.42 -2.51 -0.15
CA ALA A 8 -7.03 -2.51 0.27
C ALA A 8 -6.57 -1.08 0.56
N GLY A 9 -5.67 -0.93 1.51
CA GLY A 9 -4.97 0.34 1.72
C GLY A 9 -3.85 0.47 0.69
N VAL A 10 -3.75 1.61 0.02
CA VAL A 10 -2.63 1.91 -0.88
C VAL A 10 -1.80 3.07 -0.37
N LEU A 11 -0.49 2.96 -0.50
CA LEU A 11 0.47 4.00 -0.16
C LEU A 11 1.35 4.21 -1.39
N ALA A 12 1.35 5.41 -1.96
CA ALA A 12 2.06 5.72 -3.19
C ALA A 12 2.96 6.95 -3.02
N ASN A 13 4.13 6.94 -3.66
CA ASN A 13 5.09 8.05 -3.62
C ASN A 13 4.74 9.22 -4.56
N SER A 14 3.62 9.15 -5.28
CA SER A 14 3.11 10.21 -6.13
C SER A 14 1.59 10.16 -6.23
N ASP A 15 0.97 11.33 -6.32
CA ASP A 15 -0.48 11.45 -6.50
C ASP A 15 -0.94 10.79 -7.81
N GLU A 16 -0.16 10.93 -8.89
CA GLU A 16 -0.49 10.29 -10.17
C GLU A 16 -0.63 8.77 -10.03
N LEU A 17 0.31 8.11 -9.36
CA LEU A 17 0.28 6.66 -9.15
C LEU A 17 -0.85 6.25 -8.20
N GLU A 18 -1.12 7.04 -7.17
CA GLU A 18 -2.25 6.83 -6.27
C GLU A 18 -3.57 6.87 -7.03
N GLN A 19 -3.81 7.93 -7.81
CA GLN A 19 -5.02 8.08 -8.61
C GLN A 19 -5.15 6.96 -9.65
N ARG A 20 -4.02 6.52 -10.24
CA ARG A 20 -4.02 5.36 -11.15
C ARG A 20 -4.48 4.10 -10.45
N ALA A 21 -4.00 3.83 -9.24
CA ALA A 21 -4.41 2.68 -8.44
C ALA A 21 -5.89 2.73 -8.06
N VAL A 22 -6.39 3.90 -7.64
CA VAL A 22 -7.82 4.09 -7.31
C VAL A 22 -8.70 3.81 -8.53
N LYS A 23 -8.38 4.38 -9.69
CA LYS A 23 -9.12 4.13 -10.94
C LYS A 23 -9.07 2.66 -11.35
N ALA A 24 -7.91 2.02 -11.26
CA ALA A 24 -7.73 0.61 -11.57
C ALA A 24 -8.59 -0.28 -10.65
N GLY A 25 -8.59 -0.01 -9.35
CA GLY A 25 -9.41 -0.75 -8.38
C GLY A 25 -10.91 -0.60 -8.64
N MET A 26 -11.37 0.61 -8.99
CA MET A 26 -12.78 0.83 -9.36
C MET A 26 -13.19 0.06 -10.62
N ARG A 27 -12.30 -0.02 -11.62
CA ARG A 27 -12.54 -0.72 -12.88
C ARG A 27 -12.54 -2.24 -12.72
N SER A 28 -11.60 -2.78 -11.95
CA SER A 28 -11.47 -4.23 -11.74
C SER A 28 -12.44 -4.80 -10.71
N GLY A 29 -12.94 -3.95 -9.81
CA GLY A 29 -13.71 -4.37 -8.63
C GLY A 29 -12.83 -4.74 -7.42
N ASP A 30 -11.51 -4.82 -7.60
CA ASP A 30 -10.54 -4.95 -6.50
C ASP A 30 -10.27 -3.56 -5.91
N LEU A 31 -11.25 -3.06 -5.16
CA LEU A 31 -11.28 -1.67 -4.67
C LEU A 31 -10.08 -1.34 -3.77
N VAL A 32 -9.56 -0.12 -3.87
CA VAL A 32 -8.47 0.41 -3.04
C VAL A 32 -8.84 1.77 -2.45
N TYR A 33 -8.18 2.17 -1.37
CA TYR A 33 -8.30 3.51 -0.81
C TYR A 33 -6.94 4.04 -0.33
N PRO A 34 -6.60 5.31 -0.60
CA PRO A 34 -5.35 5.93 -0.16
C PRO A 34 -5.12 5.92 1.35
N MET A 35 -3.89 5.68 1.75
CA MET A 35 -3.38 5.84 3.11
C MET A 35 -2.48 7.07 3.20
N LEU A 36 -2.21 7.54 4.42
CA LEU A 36 -1.34 8.69 4.65
C LEU A 36 0.08 8.41 4.13
N TYR A 37 0.55 9.16 3.13
CA TYR A 37 1.96 9.23 2.72
C TYR A 37 2.62 10.44 3.38
N CYS A 38 3.46 10.19 4.38
CA CYS A 38 4.14 11.25 5.14
C CYS A 38 5.41 10.69 5.79
N PRO A 39 6.41 10.30 4.98
CA PRO A 39 7.63 9.66 5.49
C PRO A 39 8.38 10.54 6.49
N GLU A 40 8.34 11.86 6.33
CA GLU A 40 8.98 12.84 7.19
C GLU A 40 8.43 12.86 8.63
N ILE A 41 7.20 12.39 8.85
CA ILE A 41 6.60 12.23 10.19
C ILE A 41 6.69 10.78 10.65
N LEU A 42 6.41 9.82 9.76
CA LEU A 42 6.17 8.44 10.15
C LEU A 42 7.45 7.61 10.33
N MET A 43 8.57 7.97 9.68
CA MET A 43 9.83 7.22 9.83
C MET A 43 10.44 7.33 11.23
N ASP A 44 10.05 8.34 12.01
CA ASP A 44 10.45 8.51 13.41
C ASP A 44 10.00 7.34 14.30
N GLU A 45 8.94 6.63 13.92
CA GLU A 45 8.45 5.44 14.63
C GLU A 45 9.46 4.28 14.65
N PHE A 46 10.41 4.28 13.71
CA PHE A 46 11.39 3.20 13.54
C PHE A 46 12.76 3.51 14.16
N LYS A 47 12.93 4.62 14.87
CA LYS A 47 14.21 4.99 15.49
C LYS A 47 14.79 3.86 16.36
N SER A 48 16.03 3.48 16.05
CA SER A 48 16.83 2.51 16.80
C SER A 48 18.03 3.18 17.47
N LYS A 49 18.50 2.60 18.58
CA LYS A 49 19.70 3.07 19.29
C LYS A 49 20.99 2.40 18.78
N VAL A 50 20.86 1.29 18.05
CA VAL A 50 21.97 0.36 17.75
C VAL A 50 21.96 -0.16 16.31
N ALA A 51 21.00 0.27 15.50
CA ALA A 51 20.85 -0.10 14.10
C ALA A 51 20.28 1.12 13.35
N ASP A 52 20.20 1.05 12.02
CA ASP A 52 19.62 2.13 11.22
C ASP A 52 18.14 2.34 11.55
N MET A 53 17.41 1.24 11.74
CA MET A 53 16.00 1.28 12.14
C MET A 53 15.52 -0.01 12.82
N LYS A 54 14.37 0.08 13.49
CA LYS A 54 13.56 -1.07 13.97
C LYS A 54 12.57 -1.48 12.88
N ASN A 55 12.03 -2.69 13.01
CA ASN A 55 11.02 -3.22 12.08
C ASN A 55 9.57 -3.10 12.58
N SER A 56 9.35 -2.50 13.74
CA SER A 56 8.01 -2.28 14.28
C SER A 56 7.94 -0.89 14.89
N VAL A 57 6.80 -0.24 14.64
CA VAL A 57 6.50 1.10 15.16
C VAL A 57 6.54 1.13 16.68
N LYS A 58 6.94 2.27 17.24
CA LYS A 58 6.89 2.51 18.68
C LYS A 58 5.44 2.73 19.14
N ASP A 59 4.66 3.49 18.38
CA ASP A 59 3.23 3.73 18.61
C ASP A 59 2.37 3.06 17.53
N ARG A 60 1.58 2.07 17.92
CA ARG A 60 0.68 1.33 17.01
C ARG A 60 -0.59 2.11 16.63
N SER A 61 -0.85 3.24 17.28
CA SER A 61 -1.99 4.11 16.97
C SER A 61 -1.64 5.24 15.99
N ASN A 62 -0.36 5.38 15.61
CA ASN A 62 0.12 6.42 14.69
C ASN A 62 0.29 5.86 13.27
N ALA A 63 -0.82 5.79 12.51
CA ALA A 63 -0.83 5.40 11.09
C ALA A 63 -0.05 4.12 10.75
N GLN A 64 -0.17 3.08 11.58
CA GLN A 64 0.66 1.86 11.52
C GLN A 64 0.75 1.20 10.12
N ALA A 65 -0.35 1.17 9.35
CA ALA A 65 -0.35 0.59 8.00
C ALA A 65 0.53 1.40 7.02
N SER A 66 0.48 2.74 7.10
CA SER A 66 1.39 3.61 6.33
C SER A 66 2.85 3.40 6.76
N CYS A 67 3.11 3.32 8.06
CA CYS A 67 4.46 3.06 8.57
C CYS A 67 5.03 1.74 8.01
N ALA A 68 4.21 0.67 7.94
CA ALA A 68 4.65 -0.59 7.36
C ALA A 68 5.02 -0.45 5.87
N GLY A 69 4.27 0.35 5.10
CA GLY A 69 4.62 0.68 3.72
C GLY A 69 5.92 1.46 3.60
N HIS A 70 6.13 2.49 4.44
CA HIS A 70 7.36 3.27 4.47
C HIS A 70 8.58 2.47 4.92
N PHE A 71 8.41 1.50 5.83
CA PHE A 71 9.48 0.56 6.18
C PHE A 71 9.96 -0.21 4.96
N ILE A 72 9.07 -0.64 4.06
CA ILE A 72 9.49 -1.33 2.82
C ILE A 72 10.14 -0.31 1.85
N GLU A 73 9.54 0.87 1.71
CA GLU A 73 10.06 1.95 0.87
C GLU A 73 11.51 2.33 1.21
N SER A 74 11.87 2.35 2.50
CA SER A 74 13.23 2.70 2.95
C SER A 74 14.30 1.68 2.58
N HIS A 75 13.94 0.54 2.01
CA HIS A 75 14.86 -0.48 1.51
C HIS A 75 14.95 -0.50 -0.02
N LEU A 76 14.27 0.42 -0.71
CA LEU A 76 14.50 0.66 -2.13
C LEU A 76 15.91 1.24 -2.33
N ASP A 77 16.56 0.87 -3.42
CA ASP A 77 17.85 1.45 -3.81
C ASP A 77 17.68 2.96 -4.05
N GLU A 78 18.61 3.77 -3.56
CA GLU A 78 18.59 5.24 -3.75
C GLU A 78 18.59 5.64 -5.24
N ALA A 79 19.12 4.78 -6.12
CA ALA A 79 19.10 4.99 -7.57
C ALA A 79 17.74 4.69 -8.21
N TYR A 80 16.77 4.10 -7.49
CA TYR A 80 15.45 3.82 -8.02
C TYR A 80 14.64 5.12 -8.22
N GLN A 81 14.26 5.38 -9.47
CA GLN A 81 13.50 6.59 -9.86
C GLN A 81 12.05 6.26 -10.30
N GLY A 82 11.59 5.03 -10.07
CA GLY A 82 10.26 4.59 -10.47
C GLY A 82 9.16 4.97 -9.49
N GLY A 83 7.91 4.73 -9.90
CA GLY A 83 6.76 4.85 -9.01
C GLY A 83 6.72 3.71 -7.99
N TRP A 84 6.50 4.04 -6.72
CA TRP A 84 6.34 3.08 -5.62
C TRP A 84 4.88 3.03 -5.19
N LEU A 85 4.29 1.83 -5.21
CA LEU A 85 2.93 1.56 -4.75
C LEU A 85 2.94 0.35 -3.82
N HIS A 86 2.75 0.60 -2.53
CA HIS A 86 2.47 -0.44 -1.54
C HIS A 86 0.97 -0.71 -1.47
N VAL A 87 0.59 -1.99 -1.36
CA VAL A 87 -0.81 -2.44 -1.25
C VAL A 87 -0.97 -3.31 -0.01
N ASP A 88 -1.65 -2.80 1.01
CA ASP A 88 -2.10 -3.57 2.19
C ASP A 88 -3.48 -4.18 1.90
N MET A 89 -3.44 -5.46 1.50
CA MET A 89 -4.61 -6.25 1.15
C MET A 89 -5.07 -7.21 2.25
N ALA A 90 -4.64 -7.01 3.50
CA ALA A 90 -5.03 -7.90 4.61
C ALA A 90 -6.54 -7.96 4.82
N GLY A 91 -7.24 -6.83 4.66
CA GLY A 91 -8.69 -6.72 4.76
C GLY A 91 -9.46 -7.52 3.69
N PRO A 92 -9.23 -7.25 2.39
CA PRO A 92 -9.99 -7.90 1.31
C PRO A 92 -9.49 -9.30 0.90
N GLY A 93 -8.31 -9.74 1.35
CA GLY A 93 -7.72 -11.02 0.92
C GLY A 93 -8.53 -12.27 1.33
N THR A 94 -9.36 -12.17 2.36
CA THR A 94 -10.21 -13.28 2.83
C THR A 94 -11.63 -12.85 3.18
N LYS A 95 -12.57 -13.79 3.04
CA LYS A 95 -13.95 -13.66 3.50
C LYS A 95 -14.43 -15.01 4.02
N GLU A 96 -14.94 -15.05 5.25
CA GLU A 96 -15.51 -16.26 5.87
C GLU A 96 -14.58 -17.47 5.74
N GLU A 97 -13.32 -17.32 6.14
CA GLU A 97 -12.26 -18.35 6.09
C GLU A 97 -11.87 -18.84 4.67
N ARG A 98 -12.24 -18.10 3.61
CA ARG A 98 -11.87 -18.41 2.23
C ARG A 98 -11.11 -17.26 1.59
N GLY A 99 -10.17 -17.59 0.70
CA GLY A 99 -9.53 -16.59 -0.16
C GLY A 99 -10.53 -15.98 -1.13
N THR A 100 -10.44 -14.67 -1.35
CA THR A 100 -11.34 -13.94 -2.26
C THR A 100 -10.84 -13.90 -3.69
N GLY A 101 -9.54 -14.17 -3.91
CA GLY A 101 -8.88 -13.92 -5.19
C GLY A 101 -8.55 -12.45 -5.45
N TYR A 102 -8.74 -11.58 -4.45
CA TYR A 102 -8.44 -10.15 -4.53
C TYR A 102 -6.99 -9.91 -4.95
N GLY A 103 -6.77 -8.88 -5.77
CA GLY A 103 -5.46 -8.37 -6.18
C GLY A 103 -5.13 -8.71 -7.63
N VAL A 104 -5.65 -9.82 -8.16
CA VAL A 104 -5.42 -10.21 -9.56
C VAL A 104 -6.04 -9.17 -10.50
N GLY A 105 -7.29 -8.78 -10.27
CA GLY A 105 -7.97 -7.78 -11.09
C GLY A 105 -7.30 -6.40 -10.96
N LEU A 106 -6.86 -6.03 -9.75
CA LEU A 106 -6.12 -4.79 -9.52
C LEU A 106 -4.83 -4.72 -10.35
N VAL A 107 -3.99 -5.76 -10.31
CA VAL A 107 -2.71 -5.78 -11.04
C VAL A 107 -2.94 -5.78 -12.55
N LEU A 108 -3.91 -6.56 -13.05
CA LEU A 108 -4.25 -6.56 -14.47
C LEU A 108 -4.73 -5.18 -14.95
N ALA A 109 -5.56 -4.50 -14.16
CA ALA A 109 -6.03 -3.15 -14.47
C ALA A 109 -4.95 -2.07 -14.37
N LEU A 110 -3.99 -2.21 -13.45
CA LEU A 110 -2.84 -1.31 -13.31
C LEU A 110 -1.87 -1.42 -14.48
N LEU A 111 -1.70 -2.63 -15.02
CA LEU A 111 -0.82 -2.92 -16.15
C LEU A 111 -1.52 -2.77 -17.50
N GLU A 112 -2.82 -2.40 -17.50
CA GLU A 112 -3.64 -2.30 -18.71
C GLU A 112 -3.55 -3.57 -19.56
N ALA A 113 -3.61 -4.73 -18.90
CA ALA A 113 -3.59 -6.01 -19.58
C ALA A 113 -4.79 -6.14 -20.53
N PRO A 114 -4.69 -6.96 -21.61
CA PRO A 114 -5.79 -7.15 -22.54
C PRO A 114 -7.11 -7.51 -21.86
N GLY A 115 -8.17 -6.72 -22.11
CA GLY A 115 -9.47 -6.82 -21.45
C GLY A 115 -9.60 -5.99 -20.17
N PHE A 116 -8.54 -5.29 -19.77
CA PHE A 116 -8.45 -4.39 -18.62
C PHE A 116 -7.82 -3.05 -19.05
N GLU A 117 -8.07 -2.60 -20.27
CA GLU A 117 -7.78 -1.23 -20.74
C GLU A 117 -8.86 -0.24 -20.23
N PRO A 118 -8.56 1.08 -20.12
CA PRO A 118 -9.50 2.10 -19.64
C PRO A 118 -10.78 2.26 -20.48
#